data_AF-A0AAJ3H4L6-F1
#
_entry.id   AF-A0AAJ3H4L6-F1
#
_cell.length_a   1.000
_cell.length_b   1.000
_cell.length_c   1.000
_cell.angle_alpha   90.00
_cell.angle_beta   90.00
_cell.angle_gamma   90.00
#
_symmetry.space_group_name_H-M   'P 1'
#
loop_
_entity.id
_entity.type
_entity.pdbx_description
1 polymer ?
#
loop_
_entity_poly.entity_id
_entity_poly.type
_entity_poly.pdbx_seq_one_letter_code
_entity_poly.pdbx_strand_id
1 'polypeptide(L)'
;MKSDNAPPGRLKSQIFGVYFFLLLMLALFPPFYLSVSGSTALVLGVPLPIFYWIAIAVLAGLGLWALYVAELKAGEIPEEGDAQ
;
A
#
# COMPACT_ATOMS: atom_id res chain seq x y z
N MET A 1 -34.79 6.34 -5.40
CA MET A 1 -33.33 6.36 -5.13
C MET A 1 -32.85 4.92 -5.20
N LYS A 2 -32.15 4.56 -6.28
CA LYS A 2 -31.59 3.23 -6.48
C LYS A 2 -30.25 3.23 -5.75
N SER A 3 -30.15 2.49 -4.66
CA SER A 3 -28.88 2.29 -3.97
C SER A 3 -28.00 1.46 -4.89
N ASP A 4 -27.00 2.09 -5.50
CA ASP A 4 -25.99 1.40 -6.30
C ASP A 4 -25.16 0.52 -5.36
N ASN A 5 -25.56 -0.75 -5.25
CA ASN A 5 -24.68 -1.80 -4.74
C ASN A 5 -23.55 -1.96 -5.77
N ALA A 6 -22.48 -1.18 -5.61
CA ALA A 6 -21.23 -1.45 -6.29
C ALA A 6 -20.86 -2.92 -6.03
N PRO A 7 -20.52 -3.71 -7.06
CA PRO A 7 -20.11 -5.08 -6.83
C PRO A 7 -18.94 -5.07 -5.83
N PRO A 8 -18.93 -5.95 -4.81
CA PRO A 8 -18.00 -5.86 -3.68
C PRO A 8 -16.53 -5.77 -4.10
N GLY A 9 -16.16 -6.35 -5.24
CA GLY A 9 -14.80 -6.26 -5.81
C GLY A 9 -14.39 -4.87 -6.32
N ARG A 10 -15.30 -4.06 -6.88
CA ARG A 10 -14.94 -2.73 -7.44
C ARG A 10 -14.58 -1.72 -6.34
N LEU A 11 -15.35 -1.69 -5.27
CA LEU A 11 -15.09 -0.80 -4.13
C LEU A 11 -13.77 -1.16 -3.45
N LYS A 12 -13.52 -2.45 -3.22
CA LYS A 12 -12.25 -2.95 -2.69
C LYS A 12 -11.07 -2.50 -3.56
N SER A 13 -11.14 -2.74 -4.87
CA SER A 13 -10.10 -2.34 -5.82
C SER A 13 -9.83 -0.83 -5.79
N GLN A 14 -10.87 0.00 -5.70
CA GLN A 14 -10.69 1.45 -5.57
C GLN A 14 -10.02 1.85 -4.26
N ILE A 15 -10.43 1.27 -3.13
CA ILE A 15 -9.86 1.59 -1.80
C ILE A 15 -8.36 1.22 -1.77
N PHE A 16 -8.01 -0.01 -2.15
CA PHE A 16 -6.61 -0.44 -2.17
C PHE A 16 -5.80 0.30 -3.24
N GLY A 17 -6.40 0.59 -4.41
CA GLY A 17 -5.77 1.41 -5.45
C GLY A 17 -5.41 2.81 -4.96
N VAL A 18 -6.33 3.49 -4.27
CA VAL A 18 -6.08 4.81 -3.66
C VAL A 18 -5.02 4.70 -2.57
N TYR A 19 -5.09 3.68 -1.73
CA TYR A 19 -4.09 3.43 -0.68
C TYR A 19 -2.67 3.29 -1.26
N PHE A 20 -2.47 2.43 -2.26
CA PHE A 20 -1.16 2.24 -2.89
C PHE A 20 -0.71 3.47 -3.66
N PHE A 21 -1.62 4.18 -4.31
CA PHE A 21 -1.31 5.44 -4.97
C PHE A 21 -0.80 6.49 -3.99
N LEU A 22 -1.45 6.65 -2.84
CA LEU A 22 -0.99 7.58 -1.80
C LEU A 22 0.37 7.17 -1.22
N LEU A 23 0.61 5.88 -1.00
CA LEU A 23 1.94 5.38 -0.60
C LEU A 23 3.00 5.68 -1.66
N LEU A 24 2.68 5.54 -2.95
CA LEU A 24 3.59 5.88 -4.04
C LEU A 24 3.94 7.38 -4.04
N MET A 25 2.93 8.24 -3.87
CA MET A 25 3.16 9.69 -3.76
C MET A 25 4.03 10.01 -2.54
N LEU A 26 3.78 9.35 -1.41
CA LEU A 26 4.60 9.50 -0.20
C LEU A 26 6.02 8.92 -0.36
N ALA A 27 6.22 7.93 -1.22
CA ALA A 27 7.55 7.38 -1.54
C ALA A 27 8.37 8.34 -2.40
N LEU A 28 7.71 9.13 -3.25
CA LEU A 28 8.34 10.05 -4.18
C LEU A 28 8.60 11.42 -3.55
N PHE A 29 7.57 12.13 -3.08
CA PHE A 29 7.70 13.57 -2.78
C PHE A 29 8.49 13.91 -1.51
N PRO A 30 8.16 13.36 -0.32
CA PRO A 30 8.90 13.67 0.91
C PRO A 30 10.38 13.24 0.87
N PRO A 31 10.75 12.01 0.46
CA PRO A 31 12.15 11.62 0.39
C PRO A 31 12.94 12.46 -0.62
N PHE A 32 12.34 12.82 -1.76
CA PHE A 32 12.97 13.69 -2.76
C PHE A 32 13.15 15.12 -2.25
N TYR A 33 12.17 15.68 -1.54
CA TYR A 33 12.31 16.98 -0.89
C TYR A 33 13.43 16.99 0.15
N LEU A 34 13.52 15.94 0.97
CA LEU A 34 14.56 15.82 2.00
C LEU A 34 15.95 15.60 1.42
N SER A 35 16.07 14.84 0.33
CA SER A 35 17.37 14.62 -0.34
C SER A 35 17.89 15.87 -1.05
N VAL A 36 17.00 16.67 -1.66
CA VAL A 36 17.39 17.92 -2.37
C VAL A 36 17.61 19.08 -1.40
N SER A 37 16.90 19.13 -0.27
CA SER A 37 17.06 20.19 0.75
C SER A 37 18.35 20.10 1.57
N GLY A 38 19.15 19.02 1.41
CA GLY A 38 20.40 18.83 2.15
C GLY A 38 20.20 18.44 3.61
N SER A 39 19.03 17.88 3.96
CA SER A 39 18.74 17.49 5.35
C SER A 39 19.63 16.33 5.81
N THR A 40 20.35 16.54 6.92
CA THR A 40 21.22 15.52 7.56
C THR A 40 20.55 14.86 8.77
N ALA A 41 19.22 14.94 8.88
CA ALA A 41 18.50 14.37 10.00
C ALA A 41 18.67 12.84 10.05
N LEU A 42 18.91 12.32 11.25
CA LEU A 42 19.06 10.89 11.51
C LEU A 42 17.94 10.39 12.41
N VAL A 43 17.43 9.19 12.13
CA VAL A 43 16.48 8.45 12.95
C VAL A 43 17.13 7.12 13.29
N LEU A 44 17.39 6.86 14.57
CA LEU A 44 18.06 5.64 15.04
C LEU A 44 19.41 5.38 14.34
N GLY A 45 20.14 6.45 13.98
CA GLY A 45 21.42 6.36 13.26
C GLY A 45 21.29 6.17 11.74
N VAL A 46 20.07 6.06 11.20
CA VAL A 46 19.80 5.94 9.77
C VAL A 46 19.38 7.31 9.21
N PRO A 47 19.88 7.72 8.03
CA PRO A 47 19.39 8.91 7.34
C PRO A 47 17.87 8.91 7.20
N LEU A 48 17.24 10.02 7.56
CA LEU A 48 15.79 10.19 7.56
C LEU A 48 15.13 9.75 6.22
N PRO A 49 15.66 10.08 5.03
CA PRO A 49 15.07 9.62 3.76
C PRO A 49 15.02 8.09 3.62
N ILE A 50 16.07 7.40 4.09
CA ILE A 50 16.15 5.93 4.05
C ILE A 50 15.12 5.32 5.00
N PHE A 51 15.02 5.87 6.21
CA PHE A 51 14.01 5.43 7.18
C PHE A 51 12.58 5.57 6.63
N TYR A 52 12.29 6.68 5.94
CA TYR A 52 11.00 6.88 5.26
C TYR A 52 10.72 5.81 4.21
N TRP A 53 11.68 5.48 3.34
CA TRP A 53 11.49 4.44 2.34
C TRP A 53 11.23 3.08 2.95
N ILE A 54 11.95 2.72 4.01
CA ILE A 54 11.72 1.45 4.72
C ILE A 54 10.31 1.41 5.31
N ALA A 55 9.88 2.48 5.98
CA ALA A 55 8.53 2.56 6.54
C ALA A 55 7.45 2.43 5.46
N ILE A 56 7.64 3.07 4.30
CA ILE A 56 6.69 3.00 3.19
C ILE A 56 6.67 1.60 2.56
N ALA A 57 7.82 0.95 2.41
CA ALA A 57 7.89 -0.44 1.94
C ALA A 57 7.15 -1.40 2.88
N VAL A 58 7.29 -1.23 4.19
CA VAL A 58 6.56 -2.02 5.20
C VAL A 58 5.04 -1.79 5.06
N LEU A 59 4.60 -0.53 4.94
CA LEU A 59 3.19 -0.21 4.74
C LEU A 59 2.65 -0.82 3.45
N ALA A 60 3.39 -0.72 2.35
CA ALA A 60 3.00 -1.33 1.08
C ALA A 60 2.87 -2.85 1.20
N GLY A 61 3.82 -3.52 1.86
CA GLY A 61 3.75 -4.96 2.12
C GLY A 61 2.54 -5.35 2.98
N LEU A 62 2.25 -4.59 4.04
CA LEU A 62 1.06 -4.81 4.87
C LEU A 62 -0.24 -4.58 4.09
N GLY A 63 -0.29 -3.57 3.22
CA GLY A 63 -1.43 -3.32 2.36
C GLY A 63 -1.67 -4.46 1.37
N LEU A 64 -0.61 -5.01 0.79
CA LEU A 64 -0.71 -6.15 -0.12
C LEU A 64 -1.19 -7.40 0.63
N TRP A 65 -0.64 -7.65 1.82
CA TRP A 65 -1.08 -8.75 2.66
C TRP A 65 -2.56 -8.62 3.06
N ALA A 66 -3.00 -7.41 3.43
CA ALA A 66 -4.39 -7.15 3.76
C ALA A 66 -5.32 -7.36 2.56
N LEU A 67 -4.90 -6.94 1.36
CA LEU A 67 -5.65 -7.18 0.13
C LEU A 67 -5.78 -8.69 -0.15
N TYR A 68 -4.68 -9.43 -0.03
CA TYR A 68 -4.67 -10.88 -0.20
C TYR A 68 -5.64 -11.58 0.78
N VAL A 69 -5.61 -11.23 2.07
CA VAL A 69 -6.53 -11.78 3.07
C VAL A 69 -7.99 -11.40 2.75
N ALA A 70 -8.24 -10.19 2.24
CA ALA A 70 -9.58 -9.76 1.85
C ALA A 70 -10.10 -10.53 0.62
N GLU A 71 -9.23 -10.81 -0.35
CA GLU A 71 -9.55 -11.61 -1.54
C GLU A 71 -9.78 -13.09 -1.22
N LEU A 72 -8.97 -13.68 -0.33
CA LEU A 72 -9.22 -15.02 0.21
C LEU A 72 -10.60 -15.12 0.88
N LYS A 73 -10.94 -14.18 1.78
CA LYS A 73 -12.25 -14.17 2.45
C LYS A 73 -13.43 -13.94 1.51
N ALA A 74 -13.19 -13.27 0.39
CA ALA A 74 -14.20 -13.05 -0.65
C ALA A 74 -14.38 -14.27 -1.57
N GLY A 75 -13.53 -15.30 -1.46
CA GLY A 75 -13.51 -16.45 -2.37
C GLY A 75 -13.09 -16.08 -3.79
N GLU A 76 -12.39 -14.95 -3.95
CA GLU A 76 -11.92 -14.48 -5.26
C GLU A 76 -10.61 -15.15 -5.69
N ILE A 77 -9.88 -15.74 -4.73
CA ILE A 77 -8.66 -16.54 -4.97
C ILE A 77 -9.04 -18.01 -4.76
N PRO A 78 -8.88 -18.87 -5.78
CA PRO A 78 -9.08 -20.31 -5.62
C PRO A 78 -8.07 -20.86 -4.61
N GLU A 79 -8.51 -21.79 -3.75
CA GLU A 79 -7.63 -22.46 -2.80
C GLU A 79 -6.54 -23.19 -3.60
N GLU A 80 -5.27 -23.01 -3.22
CA GLU A 80 -4.13 -23.66 -3.88
C GLU A 80 -4.22 -25.18 -3.66
N GLY A 81 -5.04 -25.85 -4.47
CA GLY A 81 -5.38 -27.28 -4.31
C GLY A 81 -6.49 -27.79 -5.24
N ASP A 82 -7.40 -26.94 -5.71
CA ASP A 82 -8.57 -27.35 -6.50
C ASP A 82 -8.34 -27.40 -8.03
N ALA A 83 -7.10 -27.20 -8.48
CA ALA A 83 -6.71 -27.23 -9.88
C ALA A 83 -6.09 -28.57 -10.34
N GLN A 84 -6.50 -29.69 -9.73
CA GLN A 84 -6.10 -31.05 -10.16
C GLN A 84 -7.30 -31.94 -10.43
#